data_AF-A0A7X7XT21-F1
#
_entry.id   AF-A0A7X7XT21-F1
#
_cell.length_a   1.000
_cell.length_b   1.000
_cell.length_c   1.000
_cell.angle_alpha   90.00
_cell.angle_beta   90.00
_cell.angle_gamma   90.00
#
_symmetry.space_group_name_H-M   'P 1'
#
loop_
_entity.id
_entity.type
_entity.pdbx_description
1 polymer ?
#
loop_
_entity_poly.entity_id
_entity_poly.type
_entity_poly.pdbx_seq_one_letter_code
_entity_poly.pdbx_strand_id
1 'polypeptide(L)'
;MEREYKNPPLVEALCEFQFIPLQPYDSTIPGLFYEKIKEEYPEKQEQVGINFQLQATEKGFEQKIIQNFPPKIQFFKSDKTSLVQIARELLVINCLKPYQT
;
A
#
# COMPACT_ATOMS: atom_id res chain seq x y z
N MET A 1 11.44 -25.54 -13.40
CA MET A 1 12.75 -25.02 -12.95
C MET A 1 12.70 -23.51 -13.13
N GLU A 2 12.61 -22.77 -12.04
CA GLU A 2 12.68 -21.31 -12.08
C GLU A 2 14.07 -20.87 -12.56
N ARG A 3 14.10 -19.83 -13.39
CA ARG A 3 15.34 -19.20 -13.85
C ARG A 3 15.83 -18.29 -12.72
N GLU A 4 16.79 -18.76 -11.93
CA GLU A 4 17.51 -17.89 -10.99
C GLU A 4 18.52 -17.04 -11.75
N TYR A 5 18.30 -15.72 -11.76
CA TYR A 5 19.25 -14.77 -12.33
C TYR A 5 20.43 -14.59 -11.38
N LYS A 6 21.67 -14.72 -11.88
CA LYS A 6 22.90 -14.44 -11.10
C LYS A 6 22.94 -13.03 -10.52
N ASN A 7 22.30 -12.07 -11.19
CA ASN A 7 22.05 -10.71 -10.72
C ASN A 7 20.55 -10.44 -10.88
N PRO A 8 19.71 -10.77 -9.90
CA PRO A 8 18.28 -10.58 -10.03
C PRO A 8 17.95 -9.08 -9.95
N PRO A 9 17.40 -8.47 -11.02
CA PRO A 9 17.11 -7.03 -11.07
C PRO A 9 15.94 -6.64 -10.17
N LEU A 10 15.19 -7.61 -9.65
CA LEU A 10 14.09 -7.38 -8.71
C LEU A 10 14.65 -6.70 -7.46
N VAL A 11 14.14 -5.51 -7.15
CA VAL A 11 14.53 -4.72 -5.96
C VAL A 11 13.44 -4.82 -4.89
N GLU A 12 12.18 -4.93 -5.33
CA GLU A 12 10.98 -4.97 -4.50
C GLU A 12 9.93 -5.85 -5.19
N ALA A 13 9.21 -6.63 -4.41
CA ALA A 13 7.98 -7.30 -4.82
C ALA A 13 6.79 -6.53 -4.22
N LEU A 14 5.88 -6.08 -5.08
CA LEU A 14 4.69 -5.34 -4.69
C LEU A 14 3.44 -6.14 -5.07
N CYS A 15 2.53 -6.30 -4.11
CA CYS A 15 1.21 -6.87 -4.31
C CYS A 15 0.17 -5.85 -3.86
N GLU A 16 -0.73 -5.46 -4.76
CA GLU A 16 -1.73 -4.44 -4.51
C GLU A 16 -3.13 -4.97 -4.80
N PHE A 17 -4.05 -4.67 -3.89
CA PHE A 17 -5.48 -4.94 -4.03
C PHE A 17 -6.24 -3.61 -3.97
N GLN A 18 -6.93 -3.30 -5.06
CA GLN A 18 -7.85 -2.18 -5.15
C GLN A 18 -9.29 -2.70 -4.99
N PHE A 19 -9.98 -2.25 -3.95
CA PHE A 19 -11.35 -2.66 -3.68
C PHE A 19 -12.36 -1.75 -4.38
N ILE A 20 -13.47 -2.32 -4.83
CA ILE A 20 -14.60 -1.54 -5.34
C ILE A 20 -15.40 -1.04 -4.13
N PRO A 21 -15.71 0.27 -4.01
CA PRO A 21 -16.41 0.84 -2.86
C PRO A 21 -17.91 0.48 -2.87
N LEU A 22 -18.23 -0.77 -2.57
CA LEU A 22 -19.61 -1.29 -2.55
C LEU A 22 -20.36 -0.92 -1.26
N GLN A 23 -19.64 -0.62 -0.17
CA GLN A 23 -20.19 -0.32 1.15
C GLN A 23 -19.48 0.88 1.78
N PRO A 24 -20.12 1.56 2.77
CA PRO A 24 -19.44 2.57 3.58
C PRO A 24 -18.20 1.99 4.26
N TYR A 25 -17.11 2.76 4.27
CA TYR A 25 -15.87 2.33 4.92
C TYR A 25 -15.96 2.46 6.44
N ASP A 26 -15.52 1.42 7.14
CA ASP A 26 -15.39 1.42 8.59
C ASP A 26 -13.97 1.88 8.98
N SER A 27 -13.88 3.06 9.58
CA SER A 27 -12.62 3.67 10.03
C SER A 27 -11.89 2.88 11.12
N THR A 28 -12.52 1.88 11.74
CA THR A 28 -11.89 0.99 12.74
C THR A 28 -11.07 -0.14 12.12
N ILE A 29 -11.26 -0.44 10.82
CA ILE A 29 -10.58 -1.53 10.09
C ILE A 29 -9.06 -1.53 10.30
N PRO A 30 -8.32 -0.41 10.18
CA PRO A 30 -6.88 -0.42 10.36
C PRO A 30 -6.44 -0.89 11.76
N GLY A 31 -7.24 -0.61 12.79
CA GLY A 31 -6.97 -1.08 14.16
C GLY A 31 -7.21 -2.58 14.28
N LEU A 32 -8.35 -3.06 13.78
CA LEU A 32 -8.68 -4.49 13.79
C LEU A 32 -7.69 -5.32 12.97
N PHE A 33 -7.22 -4.78 11.85
CA PHE A 33 -6.21 -5.42 11.03
C PHE A 33 -4.85 -5.47 11.73
N TYR A 34 -4.43 -4.37 12.36
CA TYR A 34 -3.18 -4.30 13.12
C TYR A 34 -3.11 -5.39 14.20
N GLU A 35 -4.19 -5.61 14.94
CA GLU A 35 -4.24 -6.66 15.97
C GLU A 35 -3.91 -8.06 15.42
N LYS A 36 -4.18 -8.31 14.13
CA LYS A 36 -3.87 -9.59 13.47
C LYS A 36 -2.44 -9.70 12.97
N ILE A 37 -1.75 -8.59 12.71
CA ILE A 37 -0.43 -8.58 12.07
C ILE A 37 0.69 -8.03 12.96
N LYS A 38 0.36 -7.44 14.12
CA LYS A 38 1.31 -6.74 15.01
C LYS A 38 2.47 -7.59 15.50
N GLU A 39 2.33 -8.92 15.52
CA GLU A 39 3.42 -9.83 15.89
C GLU A 39 4.56 -9.78 14.86
N GLU A 40 4.24 -9.63 13.56
CA GLU A 40 5.24 -9.52 12.49
C GLU A 40 5.50 -8.07 12.06
N TYR A 41 4.48 -7.21 12.13
CA TYR A 41 4.53 -5.81 11.68
C TYR A 41 4.19 -4.83 12.82
N PRO A 42 5.04 -4.71 13.86
CA PRO A 42 4.73 -3.96 15.07
C PRO A 42 4.81 -2.43 14.90
N GLU A 43 5.49 -1.93 13.87
CA GLU A 43 5.75 -0.50 13.72
C GLU A 43 4.69 0.17 12.85
N LYS A 44 3.89 1.07 13.43
CA LYS A 44 2.78 1.75 12.75
C LYS A 44 3.11 3.20 12.44
N GLN A 45 2.80 3.64 11.22
CA GLN A 45 2.93 5.02 10.79
C GLN A 45 1.68 5.45 10.02
N GLU A 46 1.28 6.71 10.18
CA GLU A 46 0.28 7.34 9.32
C GLU A 46 0.98 8.15 8.23
N GLN A 47 0.60 7.89 6.98
CA GLN A 47 1.05 8.65 5.82
C GLN A 47 -0.12 9.47 5.29
N VAL A 48 0.01 10.79 5.37
CA VAL A 48 -0.92 11.72 4.72
C VAL A 48 -0.71 11.62 3.22
N GLY A 49 -1.73 11.12 2.51
CA GLY A 49 -1.67 10.94 1.06
C GLY A 49 -1.95 12.25 0.32
N ILE A 50 -1.08 12.62 -0.62
CA ILE A 50 -1.39 13.58 -1.68
C ILE A 50 -1.70 12.74 -2.92
N ASN A 51 -2.91 12.85 -3.47
CA ASN A 51 -3.29 12.09 -4.66
C ASN A 51 -3.52 13.03 -5.85
N PHE A 52 -3.05 12.63 -7.02
CA PHE A 52 -3.18 13.38 -8.27
C PHE A 52 -4.19 12.68 -9.17
N GLN A 53 -5.31 13.33 -9.45
CA GLN A 53 -6.27 12.83 -10.41
C GLN A 53 -6.02 13.52 -11.75
N LEU A 54 -5.62 12.73 -12.76
CA LEU A 54 -5.57 13.17 -14.15
C LEU A 54 -6.93 12.88 -14.79
N GLN A 55 -7.62 13.94 -15.21
CA GLN A 55 -8.89 13.84 -15.92
C GLN A 55 -8.69 14.27 -17.36
N ALA A 56 -8.96 13.37 -18.31
CA ALA A 56 -9.03 13.74 -19.72
C ALA A 56 -10.32 14.53 -19.97
N THR A 57 -10.19 15.75 -20.48
CA THR A 57 -11.28 16.63 -20.90
C THR A 57 -11.18 16.87 -22.41
N GLU A 58 -12.25 17.40 -23.02
CA GLU A 58 -12.27 17.73 -24.45
C GLU A 58 -11.18 18.74 -24.87
N LYS A 59 -10.56 19.44 -23.92
CA LYS A 59 -9.48 20.43 -24.15
C LYS A 59 -8.08 19.93 -23.77
N GLY A 60 -7.93 18.69 -23.31
CA GLY A 60 -6.63 18.12 -22.92
C GLY A 60 -6.68 17.36 -21.59
N PHE A 61 -5.54 17.26 -20.89
CA PHE A 61 -5.48 16.65 -19.56
C PHE A 61 -5.52 17.74 -18.49
N GLU A 62 -6.49 17.66 -17.57
CA GLU A 62 -6.52 18.48 -16.35
C GLU A 62 -5.99 17.67 -15.16
N GLN A 63 -5.02 18.23 -14.45
CA GLN A 63 -4.51 17.66 -13.20
C GLN A 63 -5.21 18.33 -12.02
N LYS A 64 -5.99 17.55 -11.25
CA LYS A 64 -6.57 18.00 -9.97
C LYS A 64 -5.80 17.38 -8.82
N ILE A 65 -5.32 18.22 -7.92
CA ILE A 65 -4.72 17.80 -6.65
C ILE A 65 -5.87 17.55 -5.67
N ILE A 66 -6.06 16.31 -5.23
CA ILE A 66 -7.02 15.98 -4.20
C ILE A 66 -6.31 16.08 -2.85
N GLN A 67 -6.54 17.18 -2.13
CA GLN A 67 -5.87 17.48 -0.85
C GLN A 67 -6.44 16.70 0.34
N ASN A 68 -7.59 16.03 0.18
CA ASN A 68 -8.28 15.29 1.25
C ASN A 68 -8.38 13.79 0.92
N PHE A 69 -7.28 13.17 0.50
CA PHE A 69 -7.27 11.71 0.36
C PHE A 69 -7.22 11.07 1.76
N PRO A 70 -8.05 10.05 2.06
CA PRO A 70 -8.03 9.41 3.37
C PRO A 70 -6.61 8.90 3.69
N PRO A 71 -6.14 9.06 4.94
CA PRO A 71 -4.79 8.72 5.32
C PRO A 71 -4.51 7.24 5.06
N LYS A 72 -3.30 6.95 4.58
CA LYS A 72 -2.82 5.58 4.41
C LYS A 72 -2.08 5.20 5.68
N ILE A 73 -2.48 4.09 6.29
CA ILE A 73 -1.80 3.54 7.46
C ILE A 73 -0.78 2.52 6.97
N GLN A 74 0.43 2.60 7.50
CA GLN A 74 1.57 1.77 7.17
C GLN A 74 1.99 0.95 8.39
N PHE A 75 2.28 -0.32 8.16
CA PHE A 75 2.71 -1.30 9.15
C PHE A 75 4.02 -1.93 8.69
N PHE A 76 5.11 -1.57 9.35
CA PHE A 76 6.43 -2.04 9.00
C PHE A 76 6.80 -3.25 9.85
N LYS A 77 7.49 -4.18 9.21
CA LYS A 77 8.28 -5.19 9.90
C LYS A 77 9.46 -4.49 10.61
N SER A 78 9.88 -5.03 11.75
CA SER A 78 10.95 -4.41 12.58
C SER A 78 12.27 -4.23 11.83
N ASP A 79 12.57 -5.10 10.86
CA ASP A 79 13.78 -5.04 10.04
C ASP A 79 13.62 -4.13 8.79
N LYS A 80 12.45 -3.51 8.60
CA LYS A 80 12.11 -2.65 7.44
C LYS A 80 12.22 -3.34 6.08
N THR A 81 12.29 -4.66 6.03
CA THR A 81 12.33 -5.43 4.78
C THR A 81 10.96 -5.62 4.17
N SER A 82 9.89 -5.47 4.96
CA SER A 82 8.51 -5.61 4.51
C SER A 82 7.62 -4.53 5.11
N LEU A 83 6.61 -4.12 4.35
CA LEU A 83 5.63 -3.10 4.70
C LEU A 83 4.24 -3.52 4.21
N VAL A 84 3.25 -3.45 5.09
CA VAL A 84 1.83 -3.58 4.74
C VAL A 84 1.17 -2.21 4.85
N GLN A 85 0.38 -1.83 3.86
CA GLN A 85 -0.30 -0.54 3.82
C GLN A 85 -1.80 -0.73 3.64
N ILE A 86 -2.60 0.02 4.41
CA ILE A 86 -4.06 0.01 4.33
C ILE A 86 -4.58 1.42 4.15
N ALA A 87 -5.50 1.57 3.20
CA ALA A 87 -6.37 2.73 3.07
C ALA A 87 -7.80 2.26 2.73
N ARG A 88 -8.71 3.22 2.57
CA ARG A 88 -10.15 3.00 2.41
C ARG A 88 -10.53 1.90 1.39
N GLU A 89 -9.87 1.87 0.25
CA GLU A 89 -10.08 0.86 -0.81
C GLU A 89 -8.77 0.21 -1.27
N LEU A 90 -7.76 0.18 -0.41
CA LEU A 90 -6.41 -0.23 -0.81
C LEU A 90 -5.77 -1.10 0.26
N LEU A 91 -5.24 -2.25 -0.17
CA LEU A 91 -4.28 -3.05 0.59
C LEU A 91 -3.03 -3.24 -0.27
N VAL A 92 -1.87 -2.87 0.26
CA VAL A 92 -0.57 -3.03 -0.41
C VAL A 92 0.36 -3.81 0.49
N ILE A 93 1.13 -4.73 -0.09
CA ILE A 93 2.25 -5.41 0.55
C ILE A 93 3.49 -5.17 -0.29
N ASN A 94 4.51 -4.61 0.34
CA ASN A 94 5.82 -4.32 -0.23
C ASN A 94 6.84 -5.21 0.48
N CYS A 95 7.58 -6.01 -0.28
CA CYS A 95 8.65 -6.86 0.24
C CYS A 95 9.97 -6.55 -0.48
N LEU A 96 11.03 -6.32 0.27
CA LEU A 96 12.40 -6.21 -0.20
C LEU A 96 13.12 -7.55 -0.07
N LYS A 97 14.35 -7.63 -0.57
CA LYS A 97 15.23 -8.78 -0.33
C LYS A 97 15.57 -8.89 1.18
N PRO A 98 15.65 -10.11 1.75
CA PRO A 98 15.35 -11.40 1.12
C PRO A 98 13.83 -11.64 1.01
N TYR A 99 13.37 -12.07 -0.16
CA TYR A 99 11.97 -12.47 -0.35
C TYR A 99 11.73 -13.79 0.38
N GLN A 100 10.67 -13.86 1.19
CA GLN A 100 10.25 -15.11 1.81
C GLN A 100 9.73 -16.06 0.73
N THR A 101 10.24 -17.29 0.71
CA THR A 101 9.81 -18.41 -0.16
C THR A 101 8.70 -19.22 0.48
#